data_AF-A0A031IWF3-F1
#
_entry.id   AF-A0A031IWF3-F1
#
_cell.length_a   1.000
_cell.length_b   1.000
_cell.length_c   1.000
_cell.angle_alpha   90.00
_cell.angle_beta   90.00
_cell.angle_gamma   90.00
#
_symmetry.space_group_name_H-M   'P 1'
#
loop_
_entity.id
_entity.type
_entity.pdbx_description
1 polymer ?
#
loop_
_entity_poly.entity_id
_entity_poly.type
_entity_poly.pdbx_seq_one_letter_code
_entity_poly.pdbx_strand_id
1 'polypeptide(L)'
;MFVYLDETEFGEGRFSGYACLITPIRIERAVIDEALENLRNDPDRLDSVQTPMDDRTLQRSFFHAADDSKNAHSHLCKAISKHVKGDFKSHVFHTNKHSFSSKEDLYDLASKLAVVGLFSRTTELTFVFEQRGSLNVGALLTKWWPDLWFDLARNAYVSPFIVKYYPKVTFEVSDKLEPGLQVVDFMLWAAQKARMDARSQWYDRLPGWSKSKTTTEDGGWEGDSIRMLEPEPLETRRYDLEHCKFDDPKFSEIEILWQFITNIQTVINKSYFLKDKARVEHFFADVEYLYLQRDVVHGVDHIKKMAACFIKLFDNVGVVQKETPPNDKAFWLAARKCMALVFYDGVDAWFHATRLADIRTQLIEQKTDYLSIGVDDDSIVA
;
A
#
# COMPACT_ATOMS: atom_id res chain seq x y z
N MET A 1 4.11 1.70 -10.89
CA MET A 1 3.27 2.90 -10.62
C MET A 1 4.04 3.87 -9.75
N PHE A 2 3.72 5.16 -9.78
CA PHE A 2 4.32 6.21 -8.96
C PHE A 2 3.37 6.66 -7.86
N VAL A 3 3.91 6.86 -6.66
CA VAL A 3 3.18 7.22 -5.45
C VAL A 3 3.79 8.50 -4.89
N TYR A 4 3.13 9.63 -5.10
CA TYR A 4 3.56 10.92 -4.59
C TYR A 4 2.91 11.17 -3.24
N LEU A 5 3.72 11.49 -2.25
CA LEU A 5 3.34 11.52 -0.86
C LEU A 5 3.61 12.90 -0.28
N ASP A 6 2.61 13.47 0.41
CA ASP A 6 2.76 14.78 1.04
C ASP A 6 1.99 14.87 2.37
N GLU A 7 2.59 15.58 3.31
CA GLU A 7 2.13 15.74 4.69
C GLU A 7 1.66 17.17 4.93
N THR A 8 0.71 17.30 5.85
CA THR A 8 0.12 18.60 6.13
C THR A 8 -0.38 18.76 7.55
N GLU A 9 -0.37 20.01 8.02
CA GLU A 9 -1.05 20.46 9.22
C GLU A 9 -1.89 21.69 8.89
N PHE A 10 -3.12 21.73 9.38
CA PHE A 10 -4.02 22.87 9.13
C PHE A 10 -5.00 23.10 10.28
N GLY A 11 -5.77 24.19 10.17
CA GLY A 11 -6.74 24.59 11.19
C GLY A 11 -6.07 24.91 12.52
N GLU A 12 -4.96 25.64 12.50
CA GLU A 12 -4.16 25.99 13.70
C GLU A 12 -3.61 24.76 14.44
N GLY A 13 -3.23 23.71 13.70
CA GLY A 13 -2.70 22.47 14.27
C GLY A 13 -3.76 21.52 14.85
N ARG A 14 -5.05 21.78 14.58
CA ARG A 14 -6.16 20.89 14.94
C ARG A 14 -6.24 19.64 14.09
N PHE A 15 -5.59 19.67 12.93
CA PHE A 15 -5.62 18.60 11.95
C PHE A 15 -4.21 18.28 11.49
N SER A 16 -3.88 16.99 11.48
CA SER A 16 -2.68 16.45 10.87
C SER A 16 -3.10 15.39 9.86
N GLY A 17 -2.46 15.38 8.70
CA GLY A 17 -2.85 14.45 7.66
C GLY A 17 -1.78 14.18 6.64
N TYR A 18 -2.13 13.25 5.76
CA TYR A 18 -1.27 12.74 4.71
C TYR A 18 -2.10 12.58 3.45
N ALA A 19 -1.53 12.94 2.30
CA ALA A 19 -2.08 12.61 0.99
C ALA A 19 -1.13 11.74 0.19
N CYS A 20 -1.75 10.98 -0.69
CA CYS A 20 -1.11 10.16 -1.68
C CYS A 20 -1.77 10.42 -3.02
N LEU A 21 -0.98 10.75 -4.04
CA LEU A 21 -1.39 10.74 -5.43
C LEU A 21 -0.71 9.58 -6.15
N ILE A 22 -1.53 8.69 -6.68
CA ILE A 22 -1.10 7.47 -7.36
C ILE A 22 -1.25 7.69 -8.84
N THR A 23 -0.21 7.41 -9.61
CA THR A 23 -0.22 7.54 -11.07
C THR A 23 0.41 6.33 -11.74
N PRO A 24 -0.07 5.91 -12.92
CA PRO A 24 0.52 4.79 -13.66
C PRO A 24 1.91 5.15 -14.22
N ILE A 25 2.09 6.42 -14.61
CA ILE A 25 3.30 6.99 -15.19
C ILE A 25 3.80 8.15 -14.32
N ARG A 26 5.09 8.45 -14.36
CA ARG A 26 5.67 9.59 -13.66
C ARG A 26 5.03 10.88 -14.18
N ILE A 27 4.66 11.79 -13.28
CA ILE A 27 4.17 13.12 -13.66
C ILE A 27 5.34 13.90 -14.25
N GLU A 28 5.22 14.29 -15.51
CA GLU A 28 6.28 14.99 -16.24
C GLU A 28 6.31 16.48 -15.93
N ARG A 29 7.48 17.09 -16.16
CA ARG A 29 7.68 18.54 -15.99
C ARG A 29 6.77 19.40 -16.87
N ALA A 30 6.33 18.84 -18.00
CA ALA A 30 5.38 19.49 -18.92
C ALA A 30 4.09 19.97 -18.24
N VAL A 31 3.62 19.31 -17.17
CA VAL A 31 2.44 19.75 -16.40
C VAL A 31 2.68 21.12 -15.75
N ILE A 32 3.87 21.29 -15.15
CA ILE A 32 4.25 22.52 -14.46
C ILE A 32 4.58 23.62 -15.47
N ASP A 33 5.32 23.28 -16.52
CA ASP A 33 5.74 24.25 -17.53
C ASP A 33 4.53 24.80 -18.32
N GLU A 34 3.55 23.97 -18.69
CA GLU A 34 2.31 24.45 -19.32
C GLU A 34 1.54 25.40 -18.39
N ALA A 35 1.43 25.08 -17.10
CA ALA A 35 0.74 25.93 -16.14
C ALA A 35 1.45 27.27 -15.92
N LEU A 36 2.79 27.27 -15.84
CA LEU A 36 3.59 28.50 -15.71
C LEU A 36 3.51 29.36 -16.97
N GLU A 37 3.53 28.76 -18.16
CA GLU A 37 3.39 29.51 -19.41
C GLU A 37 2.01 30.15 -19.55
N ASN A 38 0.96 29.41 -19.18
CA ASN A 38 -0.39 29.97 -19.16
C ASN A 38 -0.54 31.10 -18.12
N LEU A 39 0.09 30.98 -16.95
CA LEU A 39 0.12 32.04 -15.95
C LEU A 39 0.86 33.30 -16.44
N ARG A 40 2.00 33.12 -17.12
CA ARG A 40 2.79 34.23 -17.67
C ARG A 40 1.97 35.10 -18.64
N ASN A 41 1.12 34.45 -19.42
CA ASN A 41 0.28 35.06 -20.45
C ASN A 41 -1.14 35.42 -19.95
N ASP A 42 -1.45 35.21 -18.67
CA ASP A 42 -2.76 35.53 -18.11
C ASP A 42 -2.94 37.06 -17.96
N PRO A 43 -3.93 37.68 -18.63
CA PRO A 43 -4.19 39.11 -18.46
C PRO A 43 -4.60 39.48 -17.02
N ASP A 44 -5.26 38.56 -16.30
CA ASP A 44 -5.72 38.78 -14.93
C ASP A 44 -4.56 38.77 -13.93
N ARG A 45 -3.36 38.35 -14.34
CA ARG A 45 -2.13 38.45 -13.53
C ARG A 45 -1.77 39.90 -13.21
N LEU A 46 -2.13 40.84 -14.07
CA LEU A 46 -1.80 42.26 -13.90
C LEU A 46 -2.72 42.99 -12.90
N ASP A 47 -3.67 42.29 -12.27
CA ASP A 47 -4.42 42.82 -11.13
C ASP A 47 -3.48 43.04 -9.93
N SER A 48 -3.46 44.27 -9.43
CA SER A 48 -2.69 44.72 -8.25
C SER A 48 -2.72 43.78 -7.04
N VAL A 49 -3.80 43.01 -6.86
CA VAL A 49 -3.93 42.05 -5.75
C VAL A 49 -3.19 40.73 -6.03
N GLN A 50 -3.21 40.22 -7.27
CA GLN A 50 -2.61 38.93 -7.63
C GLN A 50 -1.17 39.05 -8.13
N THR A 51 -0.81 40.17 -8.78
CA THR A 51 0.50 40.39 -9.42
C THR A 51 1.68 39.99 -8.54
N PRO A 52 1.77 40.41 -7.26
CA PRO A 52 2.93 40.06 -6.43
C PRO A 52 3.04 38.55 -6.16
N MET A 53 1.92 37.83 -6.06
CA MET A 53 1.92 36.39 -5.83
C MET A 53 2.27 35.62 -7.11
N ASP A 54 1.71 36.05 -8.23
CA ASP A 54 1.98 35.45 -9.54
C ASP A 54 3.43 35.67 -9.99
N ASP A 55 3.98 36.87 -9.79
CA ASP A 55 5.37 37.18 -10.13
C ASP A 55 6.35 36.35 -9.30
N ARG A 56 6.07 36.15 -8.01
CA ARG A 56 6.86 35.24 -7.16
C ARG A 56 6.78 33.79 -7.65
N THR A 57 5.60 33.35 -8.07
CA THR A 57 5.38 31.99 -8.61
C THR A 57 6.19 31.76 -9.90
N LEU A 58 6.15 32.74 -10.81
CA LEU A 58 6.93 32.72 -12.05
C LEU A 58 8.43 32.79 -11.77
N GLN A 59 8.86 33.62 -10.81
CA GLN A 59 10.27 33.76 -10.43
C GLN A 59 10.83 32.45 -9.85
N ARG A 60 10.10 31.79 -8.95
CA ARG A 60 10.53 30.51 -8.37
C ARG A 60 10.46 29.34 -9.35
N SER A 61 9.66 29.47 -10.43
CA SER A 61 9.48 28.43 -11.46
C SER A 61 8.89 27.11 -10.95
N PHE A 62 8.11 27.15 -9.87
CA PHE A 62 7.33 26.01 -9.35
C PHE A 62 6.12 26.52 -8.57
N PHE A 63 5.13 25.64 -8.36
CA PHE A 63 3.93 25.94 -7.59
C PHE A 63 4.09 25.54 -6.12
N HIS A 64 3.54 26.36 -5.23
CA HIS A 64 3.46 26.11 -3.79
C HIS A 64 2.06 26.50 -3.31
N ALA A 65 1.22 25.52 -3.01
CA ALA A 65 -0.22 25.71 -2.96
C ALA A 65 -0.67 26.79 -1.96
N ALA A 66 0.05 26.96 -0.84
CA ALA A 66 -0.25 27.98 0.17
C ALA A 66 0.13 29.42 -0.23
N ASP A 67 1.09 29.58 -1.14
CA ASP A 67 1.67 30.88 -1.52
C ASP A 67 1.22 31.38 -2.90
N ASP A 68 0.71 30.45 -3.71
CA ASP A 68 0.21 30.69 -5.05
C ASP A 68 -1.08 31.53 -5.03
N SER A 69 -1.25 32.32 -6.09
CA SER A 69 -2.45 33.11 -6.34
C SER A 69 -3.60 32.23 -6.85
N LYS A 70 -4.81 32.82 -6.93
CA LYS A 70 -5.96 32.12 -7.55
C LYS A 70 -5.74 31.85 -9.04
N ASN A 71 -5.00 32.71 -9.74
CA ASN A 71 -4.68 32.53 -11.16
C ASN A 71 -3.73 31.35 -11.35
N ALA A 72 -2.67 31.30 -10.53
CA ALA A 72 -1.72 30.20 -10.49
C ALA A 72 -2.44 28.85 -10.23
N HIS A 73 -3.31 28.79 -9.21
CA HIS A 73 -4.13 27.60 -8.93
C HIS A 73 -5.03 27.19 -10.10
N SER A 74 -5.64 28.16 -10.78
CA SER A 74 -6.52 27.91 -11.93
C SER A 74 -5.77 27.24 -13.08
N HIS A 75 -4.58 27.74 -13.45
CA HIS A 75 -3.77 27.17 -14.52
C HIS A 75 -3.17 25.81 -14.15
N LEU A 76 -2.69 25.66 -12.92
CA LEU A 76 -2.22 24.36 -12.43
C LEU A 76 -3.34 23.32 -12.47
N CYS A 77 -4.53 23.67 -12.02
CA CYS A 77 -5.69 22.79 -12.03
C CYS A 77 -6.09 22.33 -13.45
N LYS A 78 -6.03 23.24 -14.43
CA LYS A 78 -6.24 22.91 -15.85
C LYS A 78 -5.17 21.96 -16.39
N ALA A 79 -3.90 22.21 -16.10
CA ALA A 79 -2.80 21.36 -16.53
C ALA A 79 -2.88 19.95 -15.91
N ILE A 80 -3.18 19.86 -14.62
CA ILE A 80 -3.42 18.58 -13.93
C ILE A 80 -4.54 17.80 -14.61
N SER A 81 -5.69 18.45 -14.85
CA SER A 81 -6.86 17.79 -15.45
C SER A 81 -6.61 17.27 -16.86
N LYS A 82 -5.67 17.89 -17.58
CA LYS A 82 -5.30 17.52 -18.96
C LYS A 82 -4.29 16.38 -19.00
N HIS A 83 -3.31 16.38 -18.11
CA HIS A 83 -2.11 15.54 -18.23
C HIS A 83 -1.98 14.45 -17.17
N VAL A 84 -2.59 14.64 -16.00
CA VAL A 84 -2.44 13.71 -14.88
C VAL A 84 -3.63 12.77 -14.86
N LYS A 85 -3.34 11.47 -14.85
CA LYS A 85 -4.30 10.41 -14.57
C LYS A 85 -3.87 9.71 -13.29
N GLY A 86 -4.76 9.63 -12.31
CA GLY A 86 -4.39 9.04 -11.05
C GLY A 86 -5.54 8.81 -10.08
N ASP A 87 -5.17 8.32 -8.91
CA ASP A 87 -6.03 8.23 -7.74
C ASP A 87 -5.38 9.00 -6.60
N PHE A 88 -6.04 10.06 -6.17
CA PHE A 88 -5.68 10.80 -4.99
C PHE A 88 -6.47 10.29 -3.78
N LYS A 89 -5.78 10.16 -2.66
CA LYS A 89 -6.36 9.87 -1.35
C LYS A 89 -5.73 10.79 -0.32
N SER A 90 -6.54 11.29 0.59
CA SER A 90 -6.03 11.97 1.78
C SER A 90 -6.71 11.42 3.02
N HIS A 91 -5.95 11.33 4.11
CA HIS A 91 -6.43 10.98 5.43
C HIS A 91 -6.00 12.06 6.40
N VAL A 92 -6.96 12.56 7.16
CA VAL A 92 -6.76 13.63 8.14
C VAL A 92 -7.31 13.17 9.47
N PHE A 93 -6.60 13.53 10.52
CA PHE A 93 -6.87 13.16 11.89
C PHE A 93 -7.02 14.42 12.75
N HIS A 94 -8.03 14.40 13.63
CA HIS A 94 -8.26 15.47 14.58
C HIS A 94 -7.33 15.36 15.79
N THR A 95 -6.43 16.34 15.95
CA THR A 95 -5.35 16.27 16.94
C THR A 95 -5.84 16.11 18.38
N ASN A 96 -7.03 16.61 18.68
CA ASN A 96 -7.64 16.61 20.02
C ASN A 96 -8.56 15.41 20.31
N LYS A 97 -8.91 14.60 19.30
CA LYS A 97 -9.91 13.52 19.47
C LYS A 97 -9.31 12.13 19.57
N HIS A 98 -8.04 11.99 19.24
CA HIS A 98 -7.37 10.71 19.16
C HIS A 98 -6.22 10.62 20.17
N SER A 99 -5.89 9.39 20.57
CA SER A 99 -4.97 9.07 21.66
C SER A 99 -3.56 8.70 21.19
N PHE A 100 -3.10 9.25 20.07
CA PHE A 100 -1.76 8.95 19.55
C PHE A 100 -0.67 9.59 20.44
N SER A 101 0.41 8.84 20.64
CA SER A 101 1.57 9.24 21.45
C SER A 101 2.37 10.38 20.83
N SER A 102 2.37 10.48 19.49
CA SER A 102 3.12 11.48 18.74
C SER A 102 2.43 11.82 17.40
N LYS A 103 2.85 12.92 16.77
CA LYS A 103 2.38 13.29 15.43
C LYS A 103 2.95 12.37 14.35
N GLU A 104 4.14 11.86 14.58
CA GLU A 104 4.83 10.92 13.70
C GLU A 104 4.04 9.61 13.57
N ASP A 105 3.42 9.14 14.65
CA ASP A 105 2.54 7.96 14.62
C ASP A 105 1.28 8.21 13.77
N LEU A 106 0.78 9.45 13.73
CA LEU A 106 -0.34 9.83 12.87
C LEU A 106 0.05 9.84 11.40
N TYR A 107 1.22 10.42 11.07
CA TYR A 107 1.72 10.43 9.71
C TYR A 107 2.05 9.03 9.21
N ASP A 108 2.61 8.18 10.07
CA ASP A 108 2.82 6.76 9.78
C ASP A 108 1.49 6.07 9.43
N LEU A 109 0.48 6.18 10.30
CA LEU A 109 -0.82 5.56 10.04
C LEU A 109 -1.49 6.12 8.79
N ALA A 110 -1.52 7.44 8.64
CA ALA A 110 -2.14 8.13 7.51
C ALA A 110 -1.49 7.73 6.18
N SER A 111 -0.16 7.66 6.14
CA SER A 111 0.58 7.22 4.95
C SER A 111 0.29 5.76 4.61
N LYS A 112 0.32 4.86 5.61
CA LYS A 112 -0.03 3.44 5.43
C LYS A 112 -1.45 3.29 4.87
N LEU A 113 -2.45 3.95 5.46
CA LEU A 113 -3.84 3.91 5.00
C LEU A 113 -4.00 4.43 3.56
N ALA A 114 -3.26 5.49 3.20
CA ALA A 114 -3.33 6.07 1.86
C ALA A 114 -2.86 5.08 0.79
N VAL A 115 -1.91 4.20 1.12
CA VAL A 115 -1.25 3.31 0.15
C VAL A 115 -1.70 1.86 0.22
N VAL A 116 -2.37 1.39 1.28
CA VAL A 116 -2.82 -0.01 1.43
C VAL A 116 -3.60 -0.53 0.22
N GLY A 117 -4.45 0.30 -0.38
CA GLY A 117 -5.23 -0.09 -1.56
C GLY A 117 -4.39 -0.40 -2.82
N LEU A 118 -3.15 0.08 -2.88
CA LEU A 118 -2.23 -0.13 -4.01
C LEU A 118 -1.75 -1.55 -4.13
N PHE A 119 -1.60 -2.22 -3.00
CA PHE A 119 -1.10 -3.59 -2.94
C PHE A 119 -2.03 -4.56 -3.66
N SER A 120 -3.27 -4.19 -3.94
CA SER A 120 -4.17 -5.01 -4.76
C SER A 120 -3.96 -4.87 -6.29
N ARG A 121 -3.10 -3.95 -6.77
CA ARG A 121 -3.10 -3.49 -8.17
C ARG A 121 -1.77 -3.59 -8.92
N THR A 122 -0.64 -3.71 -8.23
CA THR A 122 0.66 -3.65 -8.90
C THR A 122 1.72 -4.47 -8.18
N THR A 123 2.68 -4.96 -8.97
CA THR A 123 3.87 -5.67 -8.51
C THR A 123 5.09 -4.77 -8.42
N GLU A 124 5.00 -3.51 -8.84
CA GLU A 124 6.06 -2.50 -8.70
C GLU A 124 5.52 -1.12 -8.32
N LEU A 125 6.15 -0.49 -7.32
CA LEU A 125 5.83 0.86 -6.85
C LEU A 125 7.10 1.69 -6.67
N THR A 126 7.05 2.92 -7.13
CA THR A 126 8.03 3.96 -6.81
C THR A 126 7.37 5.00 -5.93
N PHE A 127 7.82 5.09 -4.69
CA PHE A 127 7.37 6.11 -3.75
C PHE A 127 8.27 7.33 -3.86
N VAL A 128 7.68 8.50 -4.07
CA VAL A 128 8.36 9.77 -4.20
C VAL A 128 7.96 10.63 -3.01
N PHE A 129 8.91 10.86 -2.13
CA PHE A 129 8.77 11.67 -0.93
C PHE A 129 9.40 13.04 -1.13
N GLU A 130 8.77 14.07 -0.57
CA GLU A 130 9.42 15.37 -0.45
C GLU A 130 10.58 15.32 0.54
N GLN A 131 11.70 15.92 0.18
CA GLN A 131 12.84 16.14 1.07
C GLN A 131 12.45 17.12 2.19
N ARG A 132 12.13 16.57 3.36
CA ARG A 132 11.87 17.34 4.60
C ARG A 132 12.87 16.94 5.68
N GLY A 133 13.54 17.91 6.29
CA GLY A 133 14.38 17.71 7.49
C GLY A 133 15.30 16.48 7.44
N SER A 134 15.22 15.62 8.47
CA SER A 134 16.00 14.39 8.66
C SER A 134 15.47 13.17 7.87
N LEU A 135 14.48 13.33 7.00
CA LEU A 135 13.93 12.23 6.19
C LEU A 135 15.04 11.69 5.27
N ASN A 136 15.43 10.44 5.49
CA ASN A 136 16.38 9.74 4.64
C ASN A 136 15.79 8.42 4.16
N VAL A 137 16.16 8.02 2.94
CA VAL A 137 15.73 6.76 2.31
C VAL A 137 16.04 5.55 3.19
N GLY A 138 17.15 5.60 3.95
CA GLY A 138 17.53 4.54 4.88
C GLY A 138 16.47 4.27 5.94
N ALA A 139 15.92 5.29 6.58
CA ALA A 139 14.88 5.17 7.61
C ALA A 139 13.56 4.60 7.04
N LEU A 140 13.21 4.99 5.82
CA LEU A 140 12.05 4.42 5.11
C LEU A 140 12.23 2.92 4.86
N LEU A 141 13.43 2.51 4.42
CA LEU A 141 13.77 1.12 4.14
C LEU A 141 13.93 0.25 5.39
N THR A 142 14.44 0.80 6.50
CA THR A 142 14.76 0.01 7.70
C THR A 142 13.63 -0.06 8.70
N LYS A 143 12.64 0.86 8.64
CA LYS A 143 11.54 0.90 9.60
C LYS A 143 10.17 0.93 8.93
N TRP A 144 9.83 2.03 8.24
CA TRP A 144 8.47 2.25 7.73
C TRP A 144 7.98 1.11 6.83
N TRP A 145 8.85 0.67 5.91
CA TRP A 145 8.52 -0.38 4.95
C TRP A 145 8.39 -1.78 5.58
N PRO A 146 9.36 -2.25 6.39
CA PRO A 146 9.19 -3.47 7.19
C PRO A 146 7.93 -3.46 8.07
N ASP A 147 7.63 -2.34 8.74
CA ASP A 147 6.48 -2.22 9.63
C ASP A 147 5.16 -2.34 8.85
N LEU A 148 5.03 -1.66 7.71
CA LEU A 148 3.87 -1.80 6.83
C LEU A 148 3.70 -3.25 6.36
N TRP A 149 4.78 -3.96 6.04
CA TRP A 149 4.70 -5.37 5.66
C TRP A 149 4.21 -6.27 6.78
N PHE A 150 4.75 -6.04 7.98
CA PHE A 150 4.31 -6.77 9.17
C PHE A 150 2.82 -6.53 9.42
N ASP A 151 2.36 -5.27 9.36
CA ASP A 151 0.96 -4.90 9.52
C ASP A 151 0.05 -5.53 8.46
N LEU A 152 0.49 -5.56 7.20
CA LEU A 152 -0.26 -6.18 6.10
C LEU A 152 -0.37 -7.70 6.24
N ALA A 153 0.71 -8.35 6.67
CA ALA A 153 0.75 -9.78 6.95
C ALA A 153 -0.17 -10.13 8.12
N ARG A 154 -0.10 -9.38 9.23
CA ARG A 154 -1.01 -9.49 10.36
C ARG A 154 -2.46 -9.32 9.91
N ASN A 155 -2.77 -8.30 9.11
CA ASN A 155 -4.12 -8.06 8.63
C ASN A 155 -4.71 -9.21 7.79
N ALA A 156 -3.88 -10.10 7.21
CA ALA A 156 -4.39 -11.29 6.53
C ALA A 156 -5.10 -12.29 7.47
N TYR A 157 -4.99 -12.13 8.80
CA TYR A 157 -5.79 -12.91 9.74
C TYR A 157 -7.26 -12.46 9.77
N VAL A 158 -7.49 -11.14 9.81
CA VAL A 158 -8.83 -10.53 9.85
C VAL A 158 -9.46 -10.53 8.45
N SER A 159 -8.66 -10.22 7.45
CA SER A 159 -9.11 -10.04 6.06
C SER A 159 -8.26 -10.86 5.07
N PRO A 160 -8.26 -12.21 5.18
CA PRO A 160 -7.49 -13.08 4.27
C PRO A 160 -7.93 -12.99 2.81
N PHE A 161 -9.17 -12.52 2.59
CA PHE A 161 -9.86 -12.40 1.31
C PHE A 161 -9.56 -11.09 0.57
N ILE A 162 -8.72 -10.23 1.13
CA ILE A 162 -8.22 -9.07 0.40
C ILE A 162 -6.99 -9.52 -0.38
N VAL A 163 -7.04 -9.38 -1.70
CA VAL A 163 -5.88 -9.59 -2.58
C VAL A 163 -4.82 -8.56 -2.24
N LYS A 164 -3.60 -9.04 -2.00
CA LYS A 164 -2.44 -8.21 -1.67
C LYS A 164 -1.23 -8.78 -2.38
N TYR A 165 -0.87 -8.14 -3.48
CA TYR A 165 0.48 -8.23 -4.01
C TYR A 165 1.44 -7.56 -3.06
N TYR A 166 2.61 -8.17 -2.92
CA TYR A 166 3.75 -7.60 -2.27
C TYR A 166 4.67 -7.06 -3.37
N PRO A 167 4.52 -5.81 -3.84
CA PRO A 167 5.34 -5.25 -4.90
C PRO A 167 6.80 -5.03 -4.51
N LYS A 168 7.66 -5.06 -5.53
CA LYS A 168 8.98 -4.44 -5.47
C LYS A 168 8.81 -2.94 -5.27
N VAL A 169 9.53 -2.39 -4.30
CA VAL A 169 9.41 -0.98 -3.94
C VAL A 169 10.72 -0.25 -4.06
N THR A 170 10.64 0.91 -4.69
CA THR A 170 11.71 1.90 -4.80
C THR A 170 11.29 3.16 -4.08
N PHE A 171 12.21 3.74 -3.31
CA PHE A 171 12.00 5.00 -2.60
C PHE A 171 12.88 6.08 -3.23
N GLU A 172 12.26 7.20 -3.58
CA GLU A 172 12.91 8.41 -4.06
C GLU A 172 12.62 9.54 -3.08
N VAL A 173 13.65 10.31 -2.72
CA VAL A 173 13.51 11.58 -2.00
C VAL A 173 13.83 12.68 -3.00
N SER A 174 12.89 13.58 -3.22
CA SER A 174 12.98 14.65 -4.22
C SER A 174 12.63 15.99 -3.60
N ASP A 175 13.11 17.07 -4.19
CA ASP A 175 12.78 18.42 -3.75
C ASP A 175 11.42 18.90 -4.31
N LYS A 176 11.03 20.12 -3.95
CA LYS A 176 9.79 20.75 -4.44
C LYS A 176 9.77 20.98 -5.96
N LEU A 177 10.88 20.80 -6.69
CA LEU A 177 10.88 20.93 -8.15
C LEU A 177 10.28 19.71 -8.84
N GLU A 178 10.16 18.58 -8.14
CA GLU A 178 9.51 17.38 -8.66
C GLU A 178 8.03 17.66 -8.98
N PRO A 179 7.59 17.50 -10.23
CA PRO A 179 6.23 17.85 -10.66
C PRO A 179 5.14 17.16 -9.86
N GLY A 180 5.31 15.87 -9.58
CA GLY A 180 4.28 15.11 -8.85
C GLY A 180 4.12 15.57 -7.40
N LEU A 181 5.18 16.07 -6.76
CA LEU A 181 5.11 16.64 -5.41
C LEU A 181 4.32 17.96 -5.39
N GLN A 182 4.48 18.80 -6.42
CA GLN A 182 3.69 20.03 -6.56
C GLN A 182 2.20 19.72 -6.82
N VAL A 183 1.91 18.70 -7.62
CA VAL A 183 0.54 18.29 -7.93
C VAL A 183 -0.16 17.73 -6.68
N VAL A 184 0.49 16.82 -5.94
CA VAL A 184 -0.11 16.26 -4.72
C VAL A 184 -0.29 17.32 -3.62
N ASP A 185 0.65 18.26 -3.46
CA ASP A 185 0.53 19.41 -2.54
C ASP A 185 -0.71 20.25 -2.89
N PHE A 186 -0.89 20.61 -4.16
CA PHE A 186 -2.07 21.36 -4.61
C PHE A 186 -3.38 20.59 -4.36
N MET A 187 -3.43 19.30 -4.69
CA MET A 187 -4.64 18.49 -4.47
C MET A 187 -4.96 18.36 -2.98
N LEU A 188 -3.93 18.19 -2.15
CA LEU A 188 -4.06 18.11 -0.70
C LEU A 188 -4.56 19.43 -0.12
N TRP A 189 -3.96 20.56 -0.52
CA TRP A 189 -4.43 21.89 -0.15
C TRP A 189 -5.88 22.14 -0.56
N ALA A 190 -6.26 21.76 -1.79
CA ALA A 190 -7.62 21.94 -2.29
C ALA A 190 -8.65 21.14 -1.46
N ALA A 191 -8.31 19.89 -1.12
CA ALA A 191 -9.12 19.03 -0.26
C ALA A 191 -9.31 19.62 1.14
N GLN A 192 -8.25 20.16 1.74
CA GLN A 192 -8.33 20.82 3.05
C GLN A 192 -9.14 22.12 3.01
N LYS A 193 -8.96 22.95 1.98
CA LYS A 193 -9.75 24.17 1.82
C LYS A 193 -11.24 23.88 1.75
N ALA A 194 -11.63 22.81 1.06
CA ALA A 194 -13.02 22.37 1.01
C ALA A 194 -13.55 21.84 2.35
N ARG A 195 -12.68 21.41 3.28
CA ARG A 195 -13.08 21.10 4.67
C ARG A 195 -13.29 22.35 5.51
N MET A 196 -12.38 23.32 5.41
CA MET A 196 -12.39 24.52 6.25
C MET A 196 -13.38 25.58 5.78
N ASP A 197 -13.60 25.71 4.47
CA ASP A 197 -14.53 26.67 3.89
C ASP A 197 -15.44 25.96 2.89
N ALA A 198 -16.70 25.79 3.26
CA ALA A 198 -17.73 25.17 2.41
C ALA A 198 -17.97 25.93 1.10
N ARG A 199 -17.50 27.19 0.97
CA ARG A 199 -17.57 27.98 -0.27
C ARG A 199 -16.38 27.73 -1.19
N SER A 200 -15.34 27.04 -0.73
CA SER A 200 -14.17 26.72 -1.55
C SER A 200 -14.55 25.76 -2.67
N GLN A 201 -14.34 26.19 -3.92
CA GLN A 201 -14.62 25.39 -5.11
C GLN A 201 -13.39 24.63 -5.64
N TRP A 202 -12.22 24.78 -5.02
CA TRP A 202 -10.96 24.25 -5.56
C TRP A 202 -10.95 22.73 -5.67
N TYR A 203 -11.50 22.04 -4.67
CA TYR A 203 -11.67 20.59 -4.71
C TYR A 203 -12.56 20.14 -5.87
N ASP A 204 -13.57 20.92 -6.22
CA ASP A 204 -14.52 20.61 -7.29
C ASP A 204 -13.99 20.92 -8.69
N ARG A 205 -12.96 21.77 -8.81
CA ARG A 205 -12.39 22.25 -10.07
C ARG A 205 -11.50 21.27 -10.82
N LEU A 206 -11.36 20.03 -10.34
CA LEU A 206 -10.77 18.91 -11.09
C LEU A 206 -11.89 18.13 -11.81
N PRO A 207 -12.30 18.52 -13.04
CA PRO A 207 -13.37 17.86 -13.79
C PRO A 207 -12.98 16.45 -14.24
N GLY A 208 -13.96 15.54 -14.28
CA GLY A 208 -13.74 14.15 -14.72
C GLY A 208 -13.24 13.21 -13.62
N TRP A 209 -12.95 13.73 -12.42
CA TRP A 209 -12.55 12.91 -11.28
C TRP A 209 -13.75 12.59 -10.38
N SER A 210 -13.92 11.31 -10.06
CA SER A 210 -14.91 10.83 -9.09
C SER A 210 -14.46 11.10 -7.67
N LYS A 211 -15.32 11.71 -6.85
CA LYS A 211 -14.96 12.18 -5.50
C LYS A 211 -15.79 11.47 -4.44
N SER A 212 -15.16 11.12 -3.33
CA SER A 212 -15.83 10.51 -2.17
C SER A 212 -15.18 10.99 -0.88
N LYS A 213 -16.00 11.06 0.18
CA LYS A 213 -15.58 11.44 1.52
C LYS A 213 -15.99 10.36 2.51
N THR A 214 -15.16 10.12 3.50
CA THR A 214 -15.42 9.19 4.60
C THR A 214 -15.13 9.89 5.91
N THR A 215 -15.94 9.63 6.94
CA THR A 215 -15.67 10.11 8.30
C THR A 215 -16.06 9.02 9.29
N THR A 216 -15.37 8.96 10.42
CA THR A 216 -15.77 8.09 11.53
C THR A 216 -17.00 8.64 12.24
N GLU A 217 -17.70 7.78 12.97
CA GLU A 217 -18.89 8.17 13.75
C GLU A 217 -18.58 9.26 14.77
N ASP A 218 -17.40 9.22 15.39
CA ASP A 218 -16.92 10.25 16.34
C ASP A 218 -16.33 11.49 15.65
N GLY A 219 -16.19 11.46 14.32
CA GLY A 219 -15.52 12.48 13.51
C GLY A 219 -14.09 12.75 13.97
N GLY A 220 -13.35 11.72 14.41
CA GLY A 220 -11.93 11.78 14.74
C GLY A 220 -11.00 11.57 13.55
N TRP A 221 -11.50 10.90 12.51
CA TRP A 221 -10.79 10.63 11.25
C TRP A 221 -11.68 10.98 10.05
N GLU A 222 -11.06 11.62 9.06
CA GLU A 222 -11.69 11.93 7.78
C GLU A 222 -10.80 11.47 6.62
N GLY A 223 -11.44 11.03 5.54
CA GLY A 223 -10.77 10.66 4.30
C GLY A 223 -11.42 11.33 3.10
N ASP A 224 -10.61 11.77 2.14
CA ASP A 224 -11.07 12.08 0.78
C ASP A 224 -10.46 11.10 -0.21
N SER A 225 -11.20 10.76 -1.24
CA SER A 225 -10.65 10.10 -2.43
C SER A 225 -11.14 10.81 -3.69
N ILE A 226 -10.22 11.14 -4.58
CA ILE A 226 -10.47 11.72 -5.91
C ILE A 226 -9.87 10.74 -6.92
N ARG A 227 -10.70 10.12 -7.76
CA ARG A 227 -10.29 9.01 -8.64
C ARG A 227 -10.55 9.33 -10.10
N MET A 228 -9.54 9.09 -10.94
CA MET A 228 -9.66 9.14 -12.40
C MET A 228 -9.30 7.81 -13.04
N LEU A 229 -8.58 6.94 -12.33
CA LEU A 229 -8.30 5.60 -12.83
C LEU A 229 -9.60 4.81 -12.81
N GLU A 230 -9.91 4.15 -13.92
CA GLU A 230 -11.00 3.19 -13.96
C GLU A 230 -10.73 2.13 -12.87
N PRO A 231 -11.77 1.73 -12.10
CA PRO A 231 -11.65 0.54 -11.26
C PRO A 231 -11.19 -0.60 -12.16
N GLU A 232 -10.20 -1.39 -11.71
CA GLU A 232 -9.78 -2.55 -12.46
C GLU A 232 -11.00 -3.44 -12.79
N PRO A 233 -11.02 -4.08 -13.97
CA PRO A 233 -12.03 -5.06 -14.28
C PRO A 233 -12.05 -6.11 -13.17
N LEU A 234 -13.24 -6.42 -12.64
CA LEU A 234 -13.49 -7.36 -11.53
C LEU A 234 -13.02 -8.81 -11.79
N GLU A 235 -12.30 -9.03 -12.90
CA GLU A 235 -11.70 -10.30 -13.30
C GLU A 235 -10.35 -10.55 -12.62
N THR A 236 -9.74 -9.54 -11.98
CA THR A 236 -8.59 -9.73 -11.08
C THR A 236 -9.04 -10.53 -9.86
N ARG A 237 -8.55 -11.78 -9.78
CA ARG A 237 -8.70 -12.79 -8.69
C ARG A 237 -9.45 -12.25 -7.48
N ARG A 238 -10.74 -12.57 -7.33
CA ARG A 238 -11.54 -12.12 -6.17
C ARG A 238 -11.86 -13.28 -5.25
N TYR A 239 -11.68 -13.05 -3.97
CA TYR A 239 -12.15 -13.93 -2.91
C TYR A 239 -13.50 -13.41 -2.42
N ASP A 240 -14.58 -14.14 -2.69
CA ASP A 240 -15.88 -13.80 -2.09
C ASP A 240 -15.93 -14.20 -0.61
N LEU A 241 -16.69 -13.44 0.18
CA LEU A 241 -16.90 -13.69 1.62
C LEU A 241 -17.41 -15.11 1.90
N GLU A 242 -18.11 -15.72 0.95
CA GLU A 242 -18.59 -17.10 1.07
C GLU A 242 -17.47 -18.13 1.10
N HIS A 243 -16.34 -17.85 0.44
CA HIS A 243 -15.12 -18.65 0.57
C HIS A 243 -14.46 -18.48 1.94
N CYS A 244 -14.97 -17.58 2.79
CA CYS A 244 -14.34 -17.14 4.03
C CYS A 244 -14.93 -17.68 5.33
N LYS A 245 -15.69 -18.77 5.23
CA LYS A 245 -16.31 -19.44 6.39
C LYS A 245 -15.29 -20.35 7.10
N PHE A 246 -14.26 -19.76 7.72
CA PHE A 246 -13.18 -20.51 8.40
C PHE A 246 -13.27 -20.56 9.91
N ASP A 247 -14.33 -20.02 10.54
CA ASP A 247 -14.55 -20.17 12.00
C ASP A 247 -15.04 -21.60 12.37
N ASP A 248 -14.81 -22.55 11.46
CA ASP A 248 -15.00 -23.97 11.66
C ASP A 248 -13.83 -24.51 12.51
N PRO A 249 -14.09 -25.06 13.72
CA PRO A 249 -13.06 -25.59 14.60
C PRO A 249 -12.11 -26.60 13.95
N LYS A 250 -12.54 -27.25 12.86
CA LYS A 250 -11.70 -28.20 12.11
C LYS A 250 -10.37 -27.60 11.64
N PHE A 251 -10.32 -26.29 11.38
CA PHE A 251 -9.10 -25.63 10.90
C PHE A 251 -8.02 -25.50 11.99
N SER A 252 -8.34 -25.84 13.24
CA SER A 252 -7.39 -25.96 14.35
C SER A 252 -7.01 -27.41 14.67
N GLU A 253 -7.59 -28.40 13.98
CA GLU A 253 -7.25 -29.81 14.15
C GLU A 253 -5.83 -30.09 13.67
N ILE A 254 -5.13 -31.00 14.36
CA ILE A 254 -3.72 -31.27 14.09
C ILE A 254 -3.51 -31.75 12.65
N GLU A 255 -4.42 -32.56 12.12
CA GLU A 255 -4.37 -33.10 10.77
C GLU A 255 -4.46 -31.99 9.72
N ILE A 256 -5.30 -30.98 9.94
CA ILE A 256 -5.45 -29.84 9.03
C ILE A 256 -4.24 -28.91 9.11
N LEU A 257 -3.72 -28.65 10.32
CA LEU A 257 -2.48 -27.88 10.49
C LEU A 257 -1.29 -28.57 9.82
N TRP A 258 -1.24 -29.91 9.85
CA TRP A 258 -0.27 -30.72 9.12
C TRP A 258 -0.36 -30.47 7.60
N GLN A 259 -1.58 -30.54 7.06
CA GLN A 259 -1.83 -30.26 5.64
C GLN A 259 -1.45 -28.82 5.27
N PHE A 260 -1.70 -27.83 6.14
CA PHE A 260 -1.27 -26.46 5.89
C PHE A 260 0.25 -26.37 5.77
N ILE A 261 1.02 -26.89 6.72
CA ILE A 261 2.49 -26.83 6.67
C ILE A 261 3.03 -27.50 5.41
N THR A 262 2.56 -28.71 5.08
CA THR A 262 2.99 -29.45 3.89
C THR A 262 2.68 -28.71 2.59
N ASN A 263 1.44 -28.21 2.43
CA ASN A 263 1.03 -27.51 1.22
C ASN A 263 1.74 -26.17 1.07
N ILE A 264 1.98 -25.46 2.18
CA ILE A 264 2.75 -24.21 2.18
C ILE A 264 4.20 -24.45 1.79
N GLN A 265 4.84 -25.49 2.35
CA GLN A 265 6.20 -25.88 1.93
C GLN A 265 6.22 -26.24 0.44
N THR A 266 5.20 -26.92 -0.07
CA THR A 266 5.07 -27.23 -1.50
C THR A 266 5.00 -25.97 -2.36
N VAL A 267 4.23 -24.94 -1.93
CA VAL A 267 4.19 -23.64 -2.62
C VAL A 267 5.57 -22.98 -2.63
N ILE A 268 6.30 -23.01 -1.51
CA ILE A 268 7.67 -22.47 -1.41
C ILE A 268 8.62 -23.23 -2.36
N ASN A 269 8.59 -24.57 -2.35
CA ASN A 269 9.41 -25.41 -3.21
C ASN A 269 9.14 -25.09 -4.70
N LYS A 270 7.88 -25.08 -5.12
CA LYS A 270 7.51 -24.72 -6.50
C LYS A 270 7.95 -23.29 -6.86
N SER A 271 7.85 -22.36 -5.91
CA SER A 271 8.26 -20.97 -6.10
C SER A 271 9.77 -20.84 -6.35
N TYR A 272 10.59 -21.71 -5.76
CA TYR A 272 12.03 -21.73 -5.97
C TYR A 272 12.41 -22.00 -7.43
N PHE A 273 11.64 -22.87 -8.10
CA PHE A 273 11.82 -23.32 -9.48
C PHE A 273 11.04 -22.50 -10.52
N LEU A 274 10.41 -21.38 -10.14
CA LEU A 274 9.74 -20.51 -11.11
C LEU A 274 10.70 -20.05 -12.20
N LYS A 275 10.27 -20.21 -13.47
CA LYS A 275 11.01 -19.72 -14.64
C LYS A 275 11.08 -18.20 -14.66
N ASP A 276 9.95 -17.54 -14.36
CA ASP A 276 9.87 -16.09 -14.19
C ASP A 276 9.75 -15.75 -12.71
N LYS A 277 10.77 -15.03 -12.21
CA LYS A 277 10.85 -14.59 -10.81
C LYS A 277 10.53 -13.11 -10.64
N ALA A 278 10.13 -12.38 -11.68
CA ALA A 278 9.95 -10.92 -11.63
C ALA A 278 9.01 -10.47 -10.48
N ARG A 279 7.94 -11.24 -10.20
CA ARG A 279 6.97 -10.92 -9.14
C ARG A 279 7.44 -11.21 -7.72
N VAL A 280 8.53 -11.96 -7.55
CA VAL A 280 9.02 -12.42 -6.24
C VAL A 280 10.48 -12.09 -5.99
N GLU A 281 11.20 -11.58 -7.00
CA GLU A 281 12.64 -11.32 -6.99
C GLU A 281 13.09 -10.58 -5.71
N HIS A 282 12.39 -9.51 -5.35
CA HIS A 282 12.72 -8.65 -4.22
C HIS A 282 12.57 -9.30 -2.83
N PHE A 283 11.97 -10.49 -2.72
CA PHE A 283 11.97 -11.30 -1.50
C PHE A 283 12.41 -12.75 -1.74
N PHE A 284 13.03 -13.04 -2.89
CA PHE A 284 13.36 -14.42 -3.27
C PHE A 284 14.37 -15.08 -2.33
N ALA A 285 15.22 -14.30 -1.64
CA ALA A 285 16.12 -14.81 -0.61
C ALA A 285 15.37 -15.55 0.53
N ASP A 286 14.14 -15.14 0.86
CA ASP A 286 13.31 -15.86 1.83
C ASP A 286 12.82 -17.20 1.28
N VAL A 287 12.45 -17.25 -0.01
CA VAL A 287 12.05 -18.48 -0.71
C VAL A 287 13.20 -19.48 -0.74
N GLU A 288 14.39 -19.03 -1.17
CA GLU A 288 15.60 -19.85 -1.23
C GLU A 288 15.99 -20.39 0.15
N TYR A 289 16.02 -19.52 1.17
CA TYR A 289 16.33 -19.94 2.53
C TYR A 289 15.38 -21.04 3.01
N LEU A 290 14.06 -20.86 2.85
CA LEU A 290 13.07 -21.83 3.31
C LEU A 290 13.09 -23.14 2.51
N TYR A 291 13.39 -23.07 1.21
CA TYR A 291 13.60 -24.26 0.38
C TYR A 291 14.82 -25.08 0.84
N LEU A 292 15.96 -24.41 1.06
CA LEU A 292 17.22 -25.05 1.47
C LEU A 292 17.19 -25.58 2.92
N GLN A 293 16.28 -25.07 3.75
CA GLN A 293 16.14 -25.44 5.16
C GLN A 293 14.91 -26.31 5.45
N ARG A 294 14.25 -26.82 4.40
CA ARG A 294 12.95 -27.51 4.50
C ARG A 294 12.97 -28.75 5.38
N ASP A 295 14.09 -29.46 5.44
CA ASP A 295 14.32 -30.70 6.18
C ASP A 295 15.12 -30.50 7.48
N VAL A 296 15.42 -29.25 7.85
CA VAL A 296 16.15 -28.91 9.07
C VAL A 296 15.17 -28.52 10.18
N VAL A 297 15.36 -29.08 11.38
CA VAL A 297 14.56 -28.74 12.56
C VAL A 297 14.89 -27.31 13.01
N HIS A 298 13.86 -26.49 13.15
CA HIS A 298 13.96 -25.08 13.56
C HIS A 298 12.83 -24.73 14.53
N GLY A 299 13.01 -23.66 15.31
CA GLY A 299 12.00 -23.16 16.24
C GLY A 299 10.96 -22.22 15.61
N VAL A 300 10.26 -21.49 16.49
CA VAL A 300 9.17 -20.55 16.15
C VAL A 300 9.58 -19.49 15.13
N ASP A 301 10.81 -18.99 15.17
CA ASP A 301 11.26 -17.94 14.23
C ASP A 301 11.26 -18.42 12.77
N HIS A 302 11.51 -19.70 12.53
CA HIS A 302 11.42 -20.28 11.19
C HIS A 302 9.96 -20.37 10.72
N ILE A 303 9.02 -20.69 11.62
CA ILE A 303 7.59 -20.65 11.30
C ILE A 303 7.15 -19.24 10.96
N LYS A 304 7.59 -18.22 11.70
CA LYS A 304 7.31 -16.82 11.39
C LYS A 304 7.86 -16.43 10.01
N LYS A 305 9.08 -16.86 9.67
CA LYS A 305 9.67 -16.63 8.35
C LYS A 305 8.90 -17.35 7.24
N MET A 306 8.51 -18.60 7.47
CA MET A 306 7.66 -19.39 6.56
C MET A 306 6.31 -18.72 6.32
N ALA A 307 5.63 -18.30 7.39
CA ALA A 307 4.37 -17.58 7.32
C ALA A 307 4.49 -16.27 6.53
N ALA A 308 5.52 -15.47 6.80
CA ALA A 308 5.76 -14.21 6.09
C ALA A 308 5.98 -14.46 4.60
N CYS A 309 6.84 -15.44 4.26
CA CYS A 309 7.12 -15.79 2.87
C CYS A 309 5.87 -16.32 2.15
N PHE A 310 5.11 -17.22 2.78
CA PHE A 310 3.88 -17.75 2.20
C PHE A 310 2.84 -16.67 1.94
N ILE A 311 2.61 -15.77 2.89
CA ILE A 311 1.66 -14.66 2.71
C ILE A 311 2.09 -13.75 1.54
N LYS A 312 3.40 -13.49 1.38
CA LYS A 312 3.95 -12.76 0.23
C LYS A 312 3.74 -13.51 -1.09
N LEU A 313 3.98 -14.81 -1.10
CA LEU A 313 3.81 -15.65 -2.29
C LEU A 313 2.34 -15.75 -2.71
N PHE A 314 1.41 -15.83 -1.75
CA PHE A 314 0.01 -16.19 -1.95
C PHE A 314 -0.64 -15.57 -3.20
N ASP A 315 -0.62 -14.24 -3.29
CA ASP A 315 -1.19 -13.51 -4.42
C ASP A 315 -0.15 -13.28 -5.54
N ASN A 316 1.13 -13.09 -5.22
CA ASN A 316 2.21 -12.84 -6.19
C ASN A 316 2.43 -13.99 -7.18
N VAL A 317 2.39 -15.25 -6.71
CA VAL A 317 2.47 -16.45 -7.57
C VAL A 317 1.10 -17.00 -7.94
N GLY A 318 0.04 -16.54 -7.26
CA GLY A 318 -1.32 -16.96 -7.58
C GLY A 318 -1.66 -18.36 -7.14
N VAL A 319 -1.44 -18.64 -5.86
CA VAL A 319 -1.81 -19.90 -5.21
C VAL A 319 -3.29 -20.23 -5.47
N VAL A 320 -4.13 -19.20 -5.49
CA VAL A 320 -5.55 -19.31 -5.84
C VAL A 320 -5.83 -18.55 -7.14
N GLN A 321 -6.54 -19.21 -8.05
CA GLN A 321 -6.96 -18.67 -9.35
C GLN A 321 -8.48 -18.52 -9.40
N LYS A 322 -8.99 -17.85 -10.44
CA LYS A 322 -10.43 -17.59 -10.61
C LYS A 322 -11.21 -18.90 -10.67
N GLU A 323 -10.64 -19.90 -11.33
CA GLU A 323 -11.18 -21.23 -11.61
C GLU A 323 -10.99 -22.20 -10.44
N THR A 324 -10.24 -21.83 -9.39
CA THR A 324 -10.03 -22.71 -8.23
C THR A 324 -11.37 -23.06 -7.57
N PRO A 325 -11.64 -24.36 -7.28
CA PRO A 325 -12.88 -24.79 -6.64
C PRO A 325 -13.14 -24.08 -5.30
N PRO A 326 -14.40 -23.83 -4.91
CA PRO A 326 -14.73 -23.12 -3.68
C PRO A 326 -14.12 -23.73 -2.40
N ASN A 327 -14.08 -25.06 -2.30
CA ASN A 327 -13.48 -25.76 -1.15
C ASN A 327 -11.96 -25.52 -1.06
N ASP A 328 -11.28 -25.52 -2.21
CA ASP A 328 -9.84 -25.27 -2.28
C ASP A 328 -9.54 -23.79 -1.97
N LYS A 329 -10.38 -22.86 -2.46
CA LYS A 329 -10.31 -21.44 -2.07
C LYS A 329 -10.42 -21.28 -0.56
N ALA A 330 -11.40 -21.94 0.06
CA ALA A 330 -11.60 -21.89 1.50
C ALA A 330 -10.41 -22.47 2.27
N PHE A 331 -9.85 -23.60 1.81
CA PHE A 331 -8.64 -24.19 2.39
C PHE A 331 -7.45 -23.23 2.34
N TRP A 332 -7.15 -22.65 1.18
CA TRP A 332 -5.99 -21.76 1.01
C TRP A 332 -6.12 -20.46 1.80
N LEU A 333 -7.33 -19.89 1.84
CA LEU A 333 -7.60 -18.70 2.64
C LEU A 333 -7.54 -19.01 4.15
N ALA A 334 -7.98 -20.19 4.58
CA ALA A 334 -7.80 -20.65 5.96
C ALA A 334 -6.31 -20.86 6.29
N ALA A 335 -5.52 -21.43 5.37
CA ALA A 335 -4.07 -21.55 5.52
C ALA A 335 -3.39 -20.17 5.65
N ARG A 336 -3.81 -19.20 4.84
CA ARG A 336 -3.34 -17.81 4.91
C ARG A 336 -3.67 -17.16 6.26
N LYS A 337 -4.92 -17.31 6.73
CA LYS A 337 -5.36 -16.84 8.06
C LYS A 337 -4.56 -17.50 9.18
N CYS A 338 -4.40 -18.82 9.13
CA CYS A 338 -3.61 -19.61 10.07
C CYS A 338 -2.16 -19.13 10.16
N MET A 339 -1.52 -18.86 9.02
CA MET A 339 -0.16 -18.31 8.99
C MET A 339 -0.10 -16.87 9.48
N ALA A 340 -1.11 -16.05 9.21
CA ALA A 340 -1.16 -14.68 9.69
C ALA A 340 -1.30 -14.56 11.21
N LEU A 341 -1.92 -15.56 11.88
CA LEU A 341 -2.09 -15.58 13.33
C LEU A 341 -0.76 -15.53 14.09
N VAL A 342 0.35 -16.03 13.52
CA VAL A 342 1.67 -16.01 14.19
C VAL A 342 2.25 -14.60 14.38
N PHE A 343 1.65 -13.59 13.72
CA PHE A 343 2.03 -12.18 13.82
C PHE A 343 1.12 -11.37 14.76
N TYR A 344 0.14 -12.00 15.39
CA TYR A 344 -0.66 -11.35 16.42
C TYR A 344 0.06 -11.29 17.76
N ASP A 345 -0.32 -10.30 18.56
CA ASP A 345 0.12 -10.19 19.95
C ASP A 345 -0.75 -11.08 20.84
N GLY A 346 -0.13 -11.69 21.85
CA GLY A 346 -0.85 -12.45 22.88
C GLY A 346 -0.46 -13.92 22.95
N VAL A 347 -1.00 -14.56 23.98
CA VAL A 347 -0.66 -15.94 24.37
C VAL A 347 -1.12 -16.95 23.31
N ASP A 348 -2.30 -16.74 22.71
CA ASP A 348 -2.85 -17.63 21.68
C ASP A 348 -2.00 -17.66 20.41
N ALA A 349 -1.52 -16.50 19.95
CA ALA A 349 -0.64 -16.39 18.80
C ALA A 349 0.71 -17.10 19.05
N TRP A 350 1.26 -16.97 20.25
CA TRP A 350 2.49 -17.65 20.66
C TRP A 350 2.31 -19.18 20.75
N PHE A 351 1.23 -19.67 21.36
CA PHE A 351 0.92 -21.10 21.41
C PHE A 351 0.71 -21.68 20.02
N HIS A 352 0.00 -20.96 19.15
CA HIS A 352 -0.22 -21.35 17.76
C HIS A 352 1.10 -21.48 17.00
N ALA A 353 1.99 -20.49 17.11
CA ALA A 353 3.29 -20.53 16.45
C ALA A 353 4.17 -21.69 16.96
N THR A 354 4.16 -21.95 18.27
CA THR A 354 4.82 -23.11 18.89
C THR A 354 4.25 -24.42 18.36
N ARG A 355 2.91 -24.53 18.29
CA ARG A 355 2.23 -25.71 17.77
C ARG A 355 2.59 -26.02 16.33
N LEU A 356 2.64 -25.00 15.47
CA LEU A 356 3.10 -25.16 14.08
C LEU A 356 4.57 -25.61 14.00
N ALA A 357 5.43 -25.13 14.90
CA ALA A 357 6.83 -25.54 14.97
C ALA A 357 6.97 -27.02 15.39
N ASP A 358 6.19 -27.47 16.37
CA ASP A 358 6.13 -28.87 16.81
C ASP A 358 5.66 -29.78 15.66
N ILE A 359 4.58 -29.38 14.98
CA ILE A 359 4.03 -30.11 13.84
C ILE A 359 5.06 -30.24 12.72
N ARG A 360 5.78 -29.15 12.41
CA ARG A 360 6.86 -29.19 11.41
C ARG A 360 8.02 -30.09 11.84
N THR A 361 8.40 -30.07 13.12
CA THR A 361 9.43 -30.97 13.66
C THR A 361 9.01 -32.43 13.50
N GLN A 362 7.76 -32.76 13.82
CA GLN A 362 7.20 -34.10 13.62
C GLN A 362 7.19 -34.51 12.13
N LEU A 363 6.88 -33.59 11.20
CA LEU A 363 7.01 -33.85 9.76
C LEU A 363 8.43 -34.22 9.38
N ILE A 364 9.43 -33.48 9.86
CA ILE A 364 10.83 -33.75 9.55
C ILE A 364 11.26 -35.10 10.09
N GLU A 365 10.90 -35.43 11.34
CA GLU A 365 11.31 -36.66 11.99
C GLU A 365 10.63 -37.92 11.41
N GLN A 366 9.38 -37.80 10.97
CA GLN A 366 8.54 -38.97 10.64
C GLN A 366 8.17 -39.08 9.17
N LYS A 367 8.17 -37.97 8.42
CA LYS A 367 7.54 -37.82 7.11
C LYS A 367 8.26 -36.80 6.22
N THR A 368 9.60 -36.78 6.23
CA THR A 368 10.42 -35.77 5.54
C THR A 368 10.07 -35.63 4.06
N ASP A 369 9.70 -36.74 3.40
CA ASP A 369 9.31 -36.76 1.98
C ASP A 369 8.18 -35.78 1.65
N TYR A 370 7.24 -35.55 2.58
CA TYR A 370 6.14 -34.60 2.39
C TYR A 370 6.63 -33.16 2.27
N LEU A 371 7.78 -32.81 2.86
CA LEU A 371 8.38 -31.49 2.76
C LEU A 371 9.17 -31.29 1.47
N SER A 372 9.44 -32.37 0.73
CA SER A 372 10.13 -32.35 -0.57
C SER A 372 9.17 -32.43 -1.76
N ILE A 373 7.85 -32.37 -1.54
CA ILE A 373 6.87 -32.27 -2.63
C ILE A 373 7.11 -30.97 -3.40
N GLY A 374 7.14 -31.06 -4.74
CA GLY A 374 7.41 -29.92 -5.63
C GLY A 374 8.89 -29.58 -5.79
N VAL A 375 9.79 -30.43 -5.29
CA VAL A 375 11.21 -30.44 -5.65
C VAL A 375 11.37 -31.35 -6.87
N ASP A 376 11.81 -30.80 -7.99
CA ASP A 376 11.93 -31.48 -9.29
C ASP A 376 10.65 -32.16 -9.81
N ASP A 377 9.69 -31.33 -10.23
CA ASP A 377 8.65 -31.76 -11.16
C ASP A 377 8.75 -30.87 -12.41
N ASP A 378 9.32 -31.39 -13.50
CA ASP A 378 9.47 -30.75 -14.82
C ASP A 378 8.12 -30.32 -15.45
N SER A 379 7.01 -30.46 -14.73
CA SER A 379 5.64 -30.36 -15.21
C SER A 379 4.89 -29.07 -14.85
N ILE A 380 5.53 -28.04 -14.30
CA ILE A 380 4.84 -26.74 -14.10
C ILE A 380 5.16 -25.78 -15.23
N VAL A 381 4.41 -25.97 -16.31
CA VAL A 381 4.04 -24.93 -17.27
C VAL A 381 2.79 -24.24 -16.72
N ALA A 382 2.91 -22.96 -16.37
CA ALA A 382 1.83 -21.97 -16.45
C ALA A 382 2.45 -20.57 -16.44
#